data_AF-A0A3D9KVL7-F1
#
_entry.id   AF-A0A3D9KVL7-F1
#
_cell.length_a   1.000
_cell.length_b   1.000
_cell.length_c   1.000
_cell.angle_alpha   90.00
_cell.angle_beta   90.00
_cell.angle_gamma   90.00
#
_symmetry.space_group_name_H-M   'P 1'
#
loop_
_entity.id
_entity.type
_entity.pdbx_description
1 polymer ?
#
loop_
_entity_poly.entity_id
_entity_poly.type
_entity_poly.pdbx_seq_one_letter_code
_entity_poly.pdbx_strand_id
1 'polypeptide(L)'
;MKKKNNRPVEVDIINFGRYSKWDRDNAALPEFIELTTEVVAELGVEFGMIVEIRKARNRYLDFVIEHPPFTDETGKVAPPFTGTFRVKHNPYQFFLGDTIWAPVGDKRGPWTMTILEGDEVLATKTINLI
;
A
#
# COMPACT_ATOMS: atom_id res chain seq x y z
N MET A 1 -4.92 30.80 14.64
CA MET A 1 -4.78 30.14 13.32
C MET A 1 -3.53 29.27 13.35
N LYS A 2 -3.65 27.94 13.25
CA LYS A 2 -2.49 27.03 13.22
C LYS A 2 -1.77 27.22 11.87
N LYS A 3 -0.48 27.56 11.88
CA LYS A 3 0.33 27.67 10.65
C LYS A 3 0.26 26.33 9.91
N LYS A 4 -0.34 26.31 8.72
CA LYS A 4 -0.29 25.16 7.80
C LYS A 4 1.19 24.96 7.47
N ASN A 5 1.74 23.80 7.80
CA ASN A 5 3.16 23.54 7.64
C ASN A 5 3.44 23.39 6.14
N ASN A 6 3.86 24.47 5.48
CA ASN A 6 3.89 24.62 4.01
C ASN A 6 5.08 23.92 3.34
N ARG A 7 5.68 22.91 3.98
CA ARG A 7 6.77 22.13 3.38
C ARG A 7 6.15 20.98 2.59
N PRO A 8 6.52 20.78 1.31
CA PRO A 8 6.02 19.65 0.55
C PRO A 8 6.39 18.35 1.24
N VAL A 9 5.46 17.40 1.29
CA VAL A 9 5.74 16.03 1.69
C VAL A 9 6.59 15.40 0.59
N GLU A 10 7.61 14.66 0.99
CA GLU A 10 8.45 13.90 0.06
C GLU A 10 8.17 12.43 0.31
N VAL A 11 7.81 11.69 -0.75
CA VAL A 11 7.55 10.25 -0.70
C VAL A 11 8.35 9.59 -1.81
N ASP A 12 9.30 8.74 -1.43
CA ASP A 12 10.10 7.94 -2.37
C ASP A 12 9.67 6.47 -2.26
N ILE A 13 9.41 5.80 -3.39
CA ILE A 13 9.23 4.35 -3.41
C ILE A 13 10.62 3.70 -3.31
N ILE A 14 10.88 2.99 -2.21
CA ILE A 14 12.17 2.33 -1.97
C ILE A 14 12.25 1.01 -2.76
N ASN A 15 11.20 0.20 -2.67
CA ASN A 15 11.04 -1.03 -3.44
C ASN A 15 9.55 -1.39 -3.57
N PHE A 16 9.27 -2.32 -4.46
CA PHE A 16 7.93 -2.83 -4.75
C PHE A 16 8.01 -4.25 -5.32
N GLY A 17 6.94 -5.02 -5.22
CA GLY A 17 6.90 -6.40 -5.70
C GLY A 17 6.49 -7.33 -4.58
N ARG A 18 7.25 -8.42 -4.38
CA ARG A 18 6.91 -9.48 -3.42
C ARG A 18 7.63 -9.31 -2.10
N TYR A 19 6.93 -9.67 -1.03
CA TYR A 19 7.44 -9.58 0.33
C TYR A 19 7.19 -10.89 1.10
N SER A 20 7.96 -11.08 2.17
CA SER A 20 7.73 -12.14 3.13
C SER A 20 6.38 -11.93 3.82
N LYS A 21 5.78 -13.01 4.29
CA LYS A 21 4.59 -12.92 5.13
C LYS A 21 4.86 -12.01 6.34
N TRP A 22 3.95 -11.09 6.62
CA TRP A 22 4.01 -10.19 7.73
C TRP A 22 3.85 -10.96 9.03
N ASP A 23 4.88 -10.86 9.87
CA ASP A 23 4.89 -11.44 11.20
C ASP A 23 4.19 -10.48 12.17
N ARG A 24 2.98 -10.83 12.62
CA ARG A 24 2.20 -10.01 13.56
C ARG A 24 2.85 -9.90 14.94
N ASP A 25 3.71 -10.84 15.29
CA ASP A 25 4.44 -10.84 16.56
C ASP A 25 5.68 -9.93 16.50
N ASN A 26 6.05 -9.46 15.31
CA ASN A 26 7.17 -8.57 15.08
C ASN A 26 6.71 -7.24 14.47
N ALA A 27 7.01 -6.13 15.14
CA ALA A 27 6.66 -4.79 14.64
C ALA A 27 7.49 -4.34 13.42
N ALA A 28 8.37 -5.19 12.90
CA ALA A 28 9.16 -4.93 11.70
C ALA A 28 8.30 -4.89 10.43
N LEU A 29 8.79 -4.15 9.43
CA LEU A 29 8.26 -4.19 8.08
C LEU A 29 8.52 -5.57 7.45
N PRO A 30 7.66 -6.04 6.53
CA PRO A 30 7.90 -7.30 5.85
C PRO A 30 9.19 -7.24 5.03
N GLU A 31 9.90 -8.37 4.94
CA GLU A 31 11.16 -8.46 4.22
C GLU A 31 10.92 -8.46 2.71
N PHE A 32 11.71 -7.69 1.99
CA PHE A 32 11.64 -7.61 0.54
C PHE A 32 12.21 -8.89 -0.10
N ILE A 33 11.44 -9.52 -0.99
CA ILE A 33 11.85 -10.76 -1.69
C ILE A 33 12.27 -10.46 -3.12
N GLU A 34 11.43 -9.76 -3.90
CA GLU A 34 11.60 -9.65 -5.34
C GLU A 34 11.07 -8.33 -5.91
N LEU A 35 11.86 -7.67 -6.77
CA LEU A 35 11.45 -6.47 -7.50
C LEU A 35 10.66 -6.89 -8.74
N THR A 36 9.34 -6.75 -8.71
CA THR A 36 8.49 -7.15 -9.83
C THR A 36 7.20 -6.35 -9.90
N THR A 37 6.65 -6.20 -11.10
CA THR A 37 5.29 -5.71 -11.34
C THR A 37 4.31 -6.86 -11.63
N GLU A 38 4.79 -8.10 -11.68
CA GLU A 38 3.99 -9.30 -11.92
C GLU A 38 4.21 -10.28 -10.76
N VAL A 39 3.13 -10.61 -10.05
CA VAL A 39 3.18 -11.50 -8.89
C VAL A 39 2.21 -12.65 -9.11
N VAL A 40 2.68 -13.87 -8.91
CA VAL A 40 1.81 -15.06 -9.02
C VAL A 40 0.75 -15.02 -7.92
N ALA A 41 -0.50 -15.15 -8.31
CA ALA A 41 -1.62 -15.19 -7.39
C ALA A 41 -1.66 -16.53 -6.65
N GLU A 42 -1.02 -16.57 -5.48
CA GLU A 42 -1.00 -17.74 -4.57
C GLU A 42 -1.40 -17.32 -3.16
N LEU A 43 -2.14 -18.17 -2.45
CA LEU A 43 -2.60 -17.87 -1.09
C LEU A 43 -1.44 -17.53 -0.15
N GLY A 44 -1.56 -16.41 0.54
CA GLY A 44 -0.58 -15.96 1.53
C GLY A 44 0.65 -15.26 0.94
N VAL A 45 0.76 -15.11 -0.38
CA VAL A 45 1.80 -14.25 -0.97
C VAL A 45 1.49 -12.80 -0.65
N GLU A 46 2.49 -12.07 -0.15
CA GLU A 46 2.40 -10.63 0.09
C GLU A 46 3.03 -9.84 -1.04
N PHE A 47 2.35 -8.76 -1.41
CA PHE A 47 2.79 -7.84 -2.44
C PHE A 47 2.50 -6.41 -2.05
N GLY A 48 3.29 -5.48 -2.56
CA GLY A 48 3.09 -4.07 -2.27
C GLY A 48 4.28 -3.19 -2.61
N MET A 49 4.41 -2.09 -1.87
CA MET A 49 5.55 -1.20 -1.92
C MET A 49 5.95 -0.73 -0.52
N ILE A 50 7.25 -0.57 -0.29
CA ILE A 50 7.76 0.21 0.83
C ILE A 50 8.09 1.60 0.33
N VAL A 51 7.53 2.61 0.98
CA VAL A 51 7.88 4.02 0.75
C VAL A 51 8.68 4.58 1.92
N GLU A 52 9.54 5.54 1.63
CA GLU A 52 10.14 6.41 2.62
C GLU A 52 9.50 7.80 2.54
N ILE A 53 8.96 8.25 3.67
CA ILE A 53 8.26 9.52 3.80
C ILE A 53 9.14 10.48 4.59
N ARG A 54 9.36 11.66 4.04
CA ARG A 54 10.12 12.76 4.66
C ARG A 54 9.27 14.02 4.76
N LYS A 55 9.69 14.96 5.62
CA LYS A 55 9.03 16.26 5.84
C LYS A 55 7.54 16.17 6.25
N ALA A 56 7.11 15.03 6.82
CA ALA A 56 5.70 14.79 7.16
C ALA A 56 5.41 14.39 8.61
N ARG A 57 6.40 14.36 9.51
CA ARG A 57 6.19 14.10 10.95
C ARG A 57 4.93 14.79 11.51
N ASN A 58 4.08 14.00 12.16
CA ASN A 58 2.78 14.35 12.73
C ASN A 58 1.66 14.72 11.74
N ARG A 59 1.89 14.59 10.43
CA ARG A 59 0.83 14.68 9.42
C ARG A 59 0.14 13.33 9.27
N TYR A 60 -1.08 13.39 8.76
CA TYR A 60 -1.86 12.24 8.33
C TYR A 60 -1.83 12.21 6.81
N LEU A 61 -1.54 11.04 6.25
CA LEU A 61 -1.59 10.77 4.83
C LEU A 61 -2.64 9.68 4.58
N ASP A 62 -3.25 9.74 3.41
CA ASP A 62 -4.26 8.78 2.99
C ASP A 62 -3.64 7.75 2.04
N PHE A 63 -4.22 6.56 2.00
CA PHE A 63 -3.93 5.56 0.99
C PHE A 63 -5.21 5.06 0.33
N VAL A 64 -5.06 4.65 -0.92
CA VAL A 64 -6.08 3.94 -1.70
C VAL A 64 -5.42 2.73 -2.38
N ILE A 65 -6.05 1.57 -2.30
CA ILE A 65 -5.69 0.37 -3.05
C ILE A 65 -6.88 0.02 -3.95
N GLU A 66 -6.75 0.39 -5.22
CA GLU A 66 -7.63 -0.10 -6.28
C GLU A 66 -7.27 -1.54 -6.58
N HIS A 67 -8.27 -2.40 -6.75
CA HIS A 67 -8.09 -3.82 -7.01
C HIS A 67 -9.05 -4.28 -8.12
N PRO A 68 -8.82 -5.45 -8.73
CA PRO A 68 -9.78 -6.06 -9.65
C PRO A 68 -11.15 -6.20 -8.99
N PRO A 69 -12.26 -6.05 -9.73
CA PRO A 69 -13.58 -6.15 -9.15
C PRO A 69 -13.82 -7.58 -8.65
N PHE A 70 -14.07 -7.71 -7.35
CA PHE A 70 -14.58 -8.93 -6.73
C PHE A 70 -15.80 -8.60 -5.89
N THR A 71 -16.66 -9.60 -5.67
CA THR A 71 -17.88 -9.41 -4.89
C THR A 71 -17.70 -9.83 -3.44
N ASP A 72 -18.37 -9.13 -2.53
CA ASP A 72 -18.54 -9.58 -1.15
C ASP A 72 -19.56 -10.74 -1.07
N GLU A 73 -19.82 -11.22 0.15
CA GLU A 73 -20.77 -12.30 0.43
C GLU A 73 -22.21 -12.00 -0.01
N THR A 74 -22.54 -10.72 -0.25
CA THR A 74 -23.86 -10.27 -0.72
C THR A 74 -23.94 -10.14 -2.24
N GLY A 75 -22.84 -10.40 -2.95
CA GLY A 75 -22.73 -10.26 -4.40
C GLY A 75 -22.48 -8.82 -4.86
N LYS A 76 -22.20 -7.90 -3.94
CA LYS A 76 -21.89 -6.50 -4.28
C LYS A 76 -20.40 -6.34 -4.54
N VAL A 77 -20.02 -5.58 -5.58
CA VAL A 77 -18.62 -5.25 -5.87
C VAL A 77 -18.00 -4.52 -4.67
N ALA A 78 -16.89 -5.06 -4.18
CA ALA A 78 -16.14 -4.45 -3.09
C ALA A 78 -15.52 -3.11 -3.55
N PRO A 79 -15.63 -2.05 -2.75
CA PRO A 79 -14.97 -0.79 -3.04
C PRO A 79 -13.44 -0.91 -2.84
N PRO A 80 -12.65 0.02 -3.41
CA PRO A 80 -11.23 0.12 -3.12
C PRO A 80 -10.94 0.18 -1.61
N PHE A 81 -9.80 -0.35 -1.19
CA PHE A 81 -9.39 -0.24 0.20
C PHE A 81 -8.83 1.14 0.46
N THR A 82 -9.32 1.81 1.50
CA THR A 82 -8.89 3.15 1.87
C THR A 82 -8.53 3.22 3.34
N GLY A 83 -7.65 4.16 3.69
CA GLY A 83 -7.33 4.42 5.08
C GLY A 83 -6.39 5.61 5.25
N THR A 84 -6.22 6.02 6.48
CA THR A 84 -5.38 7.16 6.86
C THR A 84 -4.35 6.69 7.89
N PHE A 85 -3.09 7.09 7.72
CA PHE A 85 -2.02 6.78 8.67
C PHE A 85 -1.27 8.03 9.10
N ARG A 86 -0.76 8.02 10.34
CA ARG A 86 0.02 9.12 10.90
C ARG A 86 1.51 8.86 10.74
N VAL A 87 2.23 9.82 10.19
CA VAL A 87 3.69 9.80 10.09
C VAL A 87 4.29 10.11 11.48
N LYS A 88 4.92 9.11 12.12
CA LYS A 88 5.34 9.22 13.54
C LYS A 88 6.66 9.97 13.73
N HIS A 89 7.62 9.75 12.83
CA HIS A 89 8.95 10.36 12.82
C HIS A 89 9.36 10.70 11.37
N ASN A 90 10.54 11.28 11.16
CA ASN A 90 11.11 11.45 9.82
C ASN A 90 12.56 10.93 9.86
N PRO A 91 13.04 10.20 8.83
CA PRO A 91 12.23 9.56 7.77
C PRO A 91 11.29 8.51 8.37
N TYR A 92 10.18 8.21 7.72
CA TYR A 92 9.22 7.19 8.14
C TYR A 92 9.01 6.20 7.00
N GLN A 93 9.27 4.92 7.26
CA GLN A 93 8.99 3.88 6.29
C GLN A 93 7.60 3.31 6.51
N PHE A 94 6.89 3.09 5.41
CA PHE A 94 5.54 2.56 5.42
C PHE A 94 5.41 1.51 4.32
N PHE A 95 4.89 0.35 4.69
CA PHE A 95 4.50 -0.69 3.75
C PHE A 95 3.04 -0.48 3.36
N LEU A 96 2.78 -0.33 2.05
CA LEU A 96 1.44 -0.31 1.48
C LEU A 96 1.30 -1.49 0.52
N GLY A 97 0.42 -2.41 0.86
CA GLY A 97 0.25 -3.66 0.13
C GLY A 97 -0.88 -4.49 0.71
N ASP A 98 -1.00 -5.70 0.21
CA ASP A 98 -1.98 -6.68 0.68
C ASP A 98 -1.40 -8.10 0.62
N THR A 99 -2.11 -9.04 1.25
CA THR A 99 -1.84 -10.47 1.16
C THR A 99 -2.88 -11.12 0.27
N ILE A 100 -2.48 -12.03 -0.62
CA ILE A 100 -3.43 -12.75 -1.49
C ILE A 100 -4.26 -13.74 -0.66
N TRP A 101 -5.59 -13.64 -0.79
CA TRP A 101 -6.56 -14.43 -0.02
C TRP A 101 -7.62 -15.10 -0.92
N ALA A 102 -8.36 -16.06 -0.36
CA ALA A 102 -9.30 -16.89 -1.12
C ALA A 102 -10.66 -16.18 -1.35
N PRO A 103 -11.26 -16.24 -2.55
CA PRO A 103 -10.81 -16.99 -3.72
C PRO A 103 -9.72 -16.24 -4.50
N VAL A 104 -8.64 -16.94 -4.82
CA VAL A 104 -7.46 -16.40 -5.50
C VAL A 104 -7.78 -15.87 -6.90
N GLY A 105 -8.67 -16.58 -7.63
CA GLY A 105 -9.04 -16.20 -9.00
C GLY A 105 -9.58 -14.78 -9.10
N ASP A 106 -10.38 -14.37 -8.12
CA ASP A 106 -10.98 -13.04 -8.04
C ASP A 106 -9.98 -11.92 -7.76
N LYS A 107 -8.76 -12.27 -7.37
CA LYS A 107 -7.69 -11.31 -7.04
C LYS A 107 -6.76 -11.06 -8.22
N ARG A 108 -6.86 -11.83 -9.30
CA ARG A 108 -6.02 -11.65 -10.49
C ARG A 108 -6.34 -10.35 -11.21
N GLY A 109 -5.30 -9.71 -11.74
CA GLY A 109 -5.38 -8.43 -12.43
C GLY A 109 -4.64 -7.30 -11.69
N PRO A 110 -4.89 -6.04 -12.09
CA PRO A 110 -4.12 -4.90 -11.61
C PRO A 110 -4.54 -4.45 -10.20
N TRP A 111 -3.56 -4.31 -9.32
CA TRP A 111 -3.67 -3.69 -8.01
C TRP A 111 -2.89 -2.38 -8.00
N THR A 112 -3.55 -1.25 -7.79
CA THR A 112 -2.92 0.09 -7.79
C THR A 112 -2.95 0.69 -6.39
N MET A 113 -1.77 0.81 -5.79
CA MET A 113 -1.57 1.39 -4.46
C MET A 113 -1.14 2.84 -4.60
N THR A 114 -1.85 3.74 -3.95
CA THR A 114 -1.64 5.18 -4.02
C THR A 114 -1.55 5.78 -2.63
N ILE A 115 -0.59 6.67 -2.41
CA ILE A 115 -0.45 7.50 -1.20
C ILE A 115 -0.76 8.94 -1.58
N LEU A 116 -1.62 9.58 -0.78
CA LEU A 116 -2.21 10.88 -1.06
C LEU A 116 -2.06 11.83 0.12
N GLU A 117 -2.04 13.14 -0.16
CA GLU A 117 -2.33 14.18 0.81
C GLU A 117 -3.47 15.06 0.30
N GLY A 118 -4.70 14.82 0.79
CA GLY A 118 -5.90 15.40 0.17
C GLY A 118 -6.07 14.84 -1.24
N ASP A 119 -6.15 15.72 -2.24
CA ASP A 119 -6.30 15.34 -3.66
C ASP A 119 -4.94 15.16 -4.38
N GLU A 120 -3.81 15.39 -3.70
CA GLU A 120 -2.47 15.29 -4.29
C GLU A 120 -1.93 13.86 -4.20
N VAL A 121 -1.60 13.26 -5.35
CA VAL A 121 -0.91 11.96 -5.42
C VAL A 121 0.57 12.14 -5.12
N LEU A 122 1.04 11.55 -4.03
CA LEU A 122 2.44 11.60 -3.60
C LEU A 122 3.26 10.42 -4.12
N ALA A 123 2.66 9.23 -4.17
CA ALA A 123 3.27 8.03 -4.75
C ALA A 123 2.19 7.11 -5.29
N THR A 124 2.46 6.42 -6.40
CA THR A 124 1.55 5.41 -6.96
C THR A 124 2.34 4.27 -7.58
N LYS A 125 1.81 3.06 -7.44
CA LYS A 125 2.38 1.86 -8.06
C LYS A 125 1.31 0.84 -8.38
N THR A 126 1.42 0.22 -9.55
CA THR A 126 0.56 -0.89 -9.96
C THR A 126 1.36 -2.20 -10.00
N ILE A 127 0.80 -3.25 -9.41
CA ILE A 127 1.29 -4.64 -9.50
C ILE A 127 0.16 -5.48 -10.10
N ASN A 128 0.49 -6.31 -11.08
CA ASN A 128 -0.45 -7.22 -11.71
C ASN A 128 -0.33 -8.62 -11.09
N LEU A 129 -1.45 -9.13 -10.59
CA LEU A 129 -1.53 -10.51 -10.08
C LEU A 129 -1.88 -11.47 -11.22
N ILE A 130 -1.04 -12.47 -11.48
CA ILE A 130 -1.18 -13.44 -12.59
C ILE A 130 -1.60 -14.83 -12.13
#